data_AF-A0A3D3K7P1-F1
#
_entry.id   AF-A0A3D3K7P1-F1
#
_cell.length_a   1.000
_cell.length_b   1.000
_cell.length_c   1.000
_cell.angle_alpha   90.00
_cell.angle_beta   90.00
_cell.angle_gamma   90.00
#
_symmetry.space_group_name_H-M   'P 1'
#
loop_
_entity.id
_entity.type
_entity.pdbx_description
1 polymer ?
#
loop_
_entity_poly.entity_id
_entity_poly.type
_entity_poly.pdbx_seq_one_letter_code
_entity_poly.pdbx_strand_id
1 'polypeptide(L)'
;MKNLLLPAAALLLLAACAPAERVVENPFIEASNTMTLDISRVELSDTATVVHVEAYFQPRFWIRIVSDTYLRADGCSYALTGAEGIVPDSLFWMPDSGRASFVLRFEPLPRGTRSFDFIESDCADCFKLWGIDLTGRRSYDDGAKALPPQLRAMPADGALPEPVMSTGRSTVRLHLAGWQQGMTPEYKLYVNTLLSGQEEHILTVDPETATAEVTFEQYGPATAFVV
;
A
#
# COMPACT_ATOMS: atom_id res chain seq x y z
N MET A 1 -18.58 -33.44 -54.01
CA MET A 1 -18.30 -33.29 -52.56
C MET A 1 -16.81 -33.03 -52.39
N LYS A 2 -16.39 -31.77 -52.26
CA LYS A 2 -15.05 -31.35 -51.81
C LYS A 2 -15.08 -29.81 -51.72
N ASN A 3 -14.55 -29.28 -50.61
CA ASN A 3 -14.26 -27.84 -50.35
C ASN A 3 -15.21 -27.07 -49.41
N LEU A 4 -15.85 -27.73 -48.44
CA LEU A 4 -16.50 -27.04 -47.30
C LEU A 4 -15.67 -27.03 -45.99
N LEU A 5 -14.43 -27.52 -46.00
CA LEU A 5 -13.61 -27.69 -44.79
C LEU A 5 -12.61 -26.54 -44.52
N LEU A 6 -12.40 -25.62 -45.47
CA LEU A 6 -11.40 -24.54 -45.32
C LEU A 6 -11.86 -23.27 -44.56
N PRO A 7 -13.12 -22.80 -44.60
CA PRO A 7 -13.48 -21.58 -43.88
C PRO A 7 -13.64 -21.79 -42.36
N ALA A 8 -13.87 -23.02 -41.90
CA ALA A 8 -14.01 -23.34 -40.48
C ALA A 8 -12.66 -23.33 -39.73
N ALA A 9 -11.57 -23.74 -40.38
CA ALA A 9 -10.24 -23.77 -39.77
C ALA A 9 -9.63 -22.37 -39.58
N ALA A 10 -9.97 -21.42 -40.46
CA ALA A 10 -9.50 -20.03 -40.35
C ALA A 10 -10.19 -19.26 -39.20
N LEU A 11 -11.45 -19.56 -38.88
CA LEU A 11 -12.15 -18.96 -37.74
C LEU A 11 -11.66 -19.50 -36.38
N LEU A 12 -11.21 -20.75 -36.32
CA LEU A 12 -10.65 -21.36 -35.10
C LEU A 12 -9.23 -20.88 -34.77
N LEU A 13 -8.44 -20.45 -35.76
CA LEU A 13 -7.10 -19.91 -35.57
C LEU A 13 -7.09 -18.45 -35.05
N LEU A 14 -8.16 -17.68 -35.31
CA LEU A 14 -8.28 -16.29 -34.82
C LEU A 14 -8.60 -16.21 -33.32
N ALA A 15 -9.22 -17.24 -32.72
CA ALA A 15 -9.48 -17.29 -31.29
C ALA A 15 -8.25 -17.65 -30.43
N ALA A 16 -7.17 -18.16 -31.05
CA ALA A 16 -5.96 -18.57 -30.35
C ALA A 16 -4.94 -17.43 -30.13
N CYS A 17 -5.19 -16.24 -30.70
CA CYS A 17 -4.32 -15.07 -30.59
C CYS A 17 -4.87 -13.97 -29.66
N ALA A 18 -5.97 -14.21 -28.94
CA ALA A 18 -6.39 -13.31 -27.88
C ALA A 18 -5.36 -13.45 -26.73
N PRO A 19 -4.59 -12.40 -26.41
CA PRO A 19 -3.51 -12.53 -25.47
C PRO A 19 -4.10 -12.72 -24.07
N ALA A 20 -3.79 -13.86 -23.45
CA ALA A 20 -4.42 -14.32 -22.22
C ALA A 20 -4.46 -13.21 -21.15
N GLU A 21 -5.64 -13.00 -20.59
CA GLU A 21 -5.86 -12.10 -19.46
C GLU A 21 -5.05 -12.60 -18.26
N ARG A 22 -4.24 -11.72 -17.67
CA ARG A 22 -3.47 -12.06 -16.47
C ARG A 22 -4.33 -11.70 -15.27
N VAL A 23 -4.75 -12.72 -14.54
CA VAL A 23 -5.58 -12.58 -13.34
C VAL A 23 -4.75 -12.89 -12.10
N VAL A 24 -4.85 -12.02 -11.10
CA VAL A 24 -4.22 -12.20 -9.79
C VAL A 24 -5.32 -12.13 -8.73
N GLU A 25 -5.49 -13.24 -8.02
CA GLU A 25 -6.48 -13.37 -6.95
C GLU A 25 -5.81 -13.05 -5.60
N ASN A 26 -6.47 -12.21 -4.80
CA ASN A 26 -6.02 -11.76 -3.48
C ASN A 26 -4.55 -11.30 -3.49
N PRO A 27 -4.21 -10.27 -4.30
CA PRO A 27 -2.83 -9.77 -4.37
C PRO A 27 -2.34 -9.31 -2.98
N PHE A 28 -1.07 -9.55 -2.71
CA PHE A 28 -0.43 -9.02 -1.50
C PHE A 28 -0.30 -7.50 -1.60
N ILE A 29 -0.62 -6.79 -0.51
CA ILE A 29 -0.53 -5.33 -0.42
C ILE A 29 0.57 -4.99 0.58
N GLU A 30 1.57 -4.22 0.14
CA GLU A 30 2.76 -3.92 0.95
C GLU A 30 2.44 -2.96 2.11
N ALA A 31 1.64 -1.93 1.84
CA ALA A 31 1.21 -0.96 2.84
C ALA A 31 -0.12 -0.33 2.46
N SER A 32 -0.83 0.22 3.45
CA SER A 32 -2.08 0.96 3.23
C SER A 32 -2.25 2.02 4.30
N ASN A 33 -2.83 3.18 3.96
CA ASN A 33 -3.25 4.19 4.94
C ASN A 33 -4.68 3.98 5.43
N THR A 34 -5.33 2.91 4.98
CA THR A 34 -6.74 2.63 5.25
C THR A 34 -6.96 1.16 5.54
N MET A 35 -7.93 0.89 6.42
CA MET A 35 -8.50 -0.46 6.60
C MET A 35 -9.84 -0.60 5.86
N THR A 36 -10.27 0.45 5.16
CA THR A 36 -11.57 0.52 4.50
C THR A 36 -11.61 -0.27 3.20
N LEU A 37 -10.50 -0.34 2.47
CA LEU A 37 -10.43 -0.98 1.17
C LEU A 37 -9.45 -2.15 1.19
N ASP A 38 -9.81 -3.20 0.48
CA ASP A 38 -8.96 -4.34 0.16
C ASP A 38 -9.20 -4.74 -1.31
N ILE A 39 -8.29 -5.50 -1.90
CA ILE A 39 -8.37 -5.90 -3.31
C ILE A 39 -8.50 -7.42 -3.39
N SER A 40 -9.65 -7.90 -3.85
CA SER A 40 -9.91 -9.33 -3.96
C SER A 40 -9.37 -9.93 -5.26
N ARG A 41 -9.28 -9.14 -6.34
CA ARG A 41 -8.84 -9.61 -7.66
C ARG A 41 -8.37 -8.46 -8.55
N VAL A 42 -7.35 -8.72 -9.36
CA VAL A 42 -6.90 -7.81 -10.43
C VAL A 42 -6.83 -8.55 -11.75
N GLU A 43 -7.37 -7.96 -12.81
CA GLU A 43 -7.35 -8.49 -14.16
C GLU A 43 -6.63 -7.51 -15.09
N LEU A 44 -5.61 -8.00 -15.80
CA LEU A 44 -4.84 -7.23 -16.76
C LEU A 44 -5.14 -7.72 -18.17
N SER A 45 -5.56 -6.79 -19.02
CA SER A 45 -5.79 -6.98 -20.44
C SER A 45 -5.12 -5.86 -21.25
N ASP A 46 -5.17 -5.95 -22.58
CA ASP A 46 -4.62 -4.91 -23.46
C ASP A 46 -5.49 -3.64 -23.51
N THR A 47 -6.72 -3.71 -22.98
CA THR A 47 -7.70 -2.62 -23.07
C THR A 47 -8.03 -1.99 -21.73
N ALA A 48 -7.86 -2.71 -20.62
CA ALA A 48 -8.10 -2.20 -19.28
C ALA A 48 -7.35 -2.98 -18.21
N THR A 49 -7.14 -2.32 -17.08
CA THR A 49 -6.89 -2.99 -15.79
C THR A 49 -8.17 -2.93 -14.96
N VAL A 50 -8.65 -4.08 -14.51
CA VAL A 50 -9.87 -4.21 -13.71
C VAL A 50 -9.50 -4.62 -12.30
N VAL A 51 -9.92 -3.83 -11.32
CA VAL A 51 -9.65 -4.03 -9.89
C VAL A 51 -10.97 -4.30 -9.18
N HIS A 52 -11.08 -5.48 -8.58
CA HIS A 52 -12.21 -5.84 -7.71
C HIS A 52 -11.86 -5.46 -6.28
N VAL A 53 -12.69 -4.62 -5.69
CA VAL A 53 -12.45 -4.00 -4.39
C VAL A 53 -13.48 -4.50 -3.39
N GLU A 54 -12.99 -4.90 -2.23
CA GLU A 54 -13.82 -5.17 -1.05
C GLU A 54 -13.71 -3.99 -0.10
N ALA A 55 -14.85 -3.43 0.29
CA ALA A 55 -14.93 -2.34 1.25
C ALA A 55 -15.48 -2.80 2.60
N TYR A 56 -14.80 -2.40 3.67
CA TYR A 56 -15.14 -2.68 5.06
C TYR A 56 -15.23 -1.37 5.83
N PHE A 57 -16.43 -0.94 6.19
CA PHE A 57 -16.60 0.32 6.91
C PHE A 57 -17.83 0.30 7.81
N GLN A 58 -17.95 1.32 8.65
CA GLN A 58 -19.04 1.37 9.62
C GLN A 58 -20.41 1.24 8.94
N PRO A 59 -21.31 0.37 9.42
CA PRO A 59 -22.65 0.24 8.86
C PRO A 59 -23.37 1.58 8.81
N ARG A 60 -24.09 1.84 7.70
CA ARG A 60 -24.87 3.06 7.45
C ARG A 60 -24.06 4.36 7.45
N PHE A 61 -22.72 4.29 7.48
CA PHE A 61 -21.85 5.40 7.10
C PHE A 61 -21.54 5.32 5.61
N TRP A 62 -20.87 6.35 5.07
CA TRP A 62 -20.55 6.40 3.65
C TRP A 62 -19.05 6.30 3.41
N ILE A 63 -18.71 5.77 2.24
CA ILE A 63 -17.41 5.91 1.60
C ILE A 63 -17.59 6.67 0.28
N ARG A 64 -16.49 7.19 -0.27
CA ARG A 64 -16.47 7.84 -1.57
C ARG A 64 -15.19 7.43 -2.28
N ILE A 65 -15.30 7.17 -3.59
CA ILE A 65 -14.19 7.05 -4.52
C ILE A 65 -14.33 8.20 -5.49
N VAL A 66 -13.36 9.11 -5.58
CA VAL A 66 -13.40 10.23 -6.53
C VAL A 66 -13.00 9.79 -7.95
N SER A 67 -13.46 10.53 -8.96
CA SER A 67 -13.07 10.27 -10.36
C SER A 67 -11.57 10.38 -10.61
N ASP A 68 -10.88 11.15 -9.78
CA ASP A 68 -9.43 11.38 -9.88
C ASP A 68 -8.60 10.17 -9.40
N THR A 69 -9.24 9.05 -9.08
CA THR A 69 -8.56 7.80 -8.72
C THR A 69 -7.70 7.32 -9.88
N TYR A 70 -6.49 6.85 -9.59
CA TYR A 70 -5.58 6.29 -10.58
C TYR A 70 -4.74 5.15 -10.00
N LEU A 71 -4.22 4.31 -10.89
CA LEU A 71 -3.15 3.38 -10.56
C LEU A 71 -1.81 4.03 -10.87
N ARG A 72 -0.80 3.83 -10.02
CA ARG A 72 0.58 4.25 -10.28
C ARG A 72 1.48 3.04 -10.44
N ALA A 73 2.18 2.95 -11.56
CA ALA A 73 3.16 1.88 -11.80
C ALA A 73 4.33 2.43 -12.62
N ASP A 74 5.55 2.07 -12.24
CA ASP A 74 6.78 2.47 -12.96
C ASP A 74 6.90 3.98 -13.25
N GLY A 75 6.39 4.82 -12.32
CA GLY A 75 6.38 6.28 -12.45
C GLY A 75 5.28 6.87 -13.34
N CYS A 76 4.42 6.04 -13.91
CA CYS A 76 3.28 6.45 -14.73
C CYS A 76 1.97 6.34 -13.95
N SER A 77 1.02 7.25 -14.23
CA SER A 77 -0.35 7.19 -13.72
C SER A 77 -1.31 6.66 -14.79
N TYR A 78 -2.27 5.84 -14.37
CA TYR A 78 -3.26 5.18 -15.22
C TYR A 78 -4.66 5.51 -14.69
N ALA A 79 -5.42 6.31 -15.42
CA ALA A 79 -6.64 6.93 -14.94
C ALA A 79 -7.80 5.94 -14.76
N LEU A 80 -8.70 6.23 -13.82
CA LEU A 80 -10.00 5.56 -13.72
C LEU A 80 -10.84 5.84 -14.98
N THR A 81 -11.34 4.78 -15.61
CA THR A 81 -12.15 4.85 -16.84
C THR A 81 -13.59 4.39 -16.63
N GLY A 82 -13.88 3.69 -15.53
CA GLY A 82 -15.23 3.27 -15.18
C GLY A 82 -15.34 2.59 -13.83
N ALA A 83 -16.56 2.44 -13.34
CA ALA A 83 -16.86 1.76 -12.09
C ALA A 83 -18.20 1.01 -12.18
N GLU A 84 -18.31 -0.10 -11.45
CA GLU A 84 -19.53 -0.90 -11.30
C GLU A 84 -19.77 -1.19 -9.82
N GLY A 85 -21.02 -1.08 -9.36
CA GLY A 85 -21.35 -1.24 -7.94
C GLY A 85 -21.09 0.01 -7.07
N ILE A 86 -20.38 1.01 -7.60
CA ILE A 86 -20.23 2.34 -7.01
C ILE A 86 -20.29 3.42 -8.11
N VAL A 87 -20.73 4.62 -7.77
CA VAL A 87 -20.72 5.79 -8.67
C VAL A 87 -19.63 6.74 -8.19
N PRO A 88 -18.57 6.99 -8.99
CA PRO A 88 -17.53 7.94 -8.62
C PRO A 88 -18.11 9.31 -8.28
N ASP A 89 -17.45 10.01 -7.37
CA ASP A 89 -17.86 11.32 -6.85
C ASP A 89 -19.16 11.38 -6.05
N SER A 90 -19.81 10.24 -5.87
CA SER A 90 -21.04 10.13 -5.07
C SER A 90 -20.77 9.42 -3.74
N LEU A 91 -21.55 9.78 -2.72
CA LEU A 91 -21.52 9.06 -1.44
C LEU A 91 -22.12 7.67 -1.64
N PHE A 92 -21.35 6.64 -1.30
CA PHE A 92 -21.80 5.26 -1.24
C PHE A 92 -22.08 4.88 0.22
N TRP A 93 -23.36 4.72 0.57
CA TRP A 93 -23.78 4.36 1.92
C TRP A 93 -23.64 2.86 2.15
N MET A 94 -22.88 2.49 3.17
CA MET A 94 -22.57 1.10 3.51
C MET A 94 -23.83 0.36 3.99
N PRO A 95 -24.02 -0.90 3.57
CA PRO A 95 -25.11 -1.73 4.07
C PRO A 95 -24.95 -2.05 5.56
N ASP A 96 -25.98 -2.65 6.16
CA ASP A 96 -25.99 -3.05 7.57
C ASP A 96 -24.87 -4.04 7.94
N SER A 97 -24.34 -4.79 6.96
CA SER A 97 -23.19 -5.67 7.15
C SER A 97 -21.86 -4.93 7.34
N GLY A 98 -21.80 -3.65 6.97
CA GLY A 98 -20.54 -2.89 6.87
C GLY A 98 -19.62 -3.38 5.76
N ARG A 99 -20.12 -4.19 4.82
CA ARG A 99 -19.34 -4.80 3.73
C ARG A 99 -19.99 -4.56 2.38
N ALA A 100 -19.21 -4.11 1.40
CA ALA A 100 -19.65 -3.95 0.02
C ALA A 100 -18.53 -4.34 -0.95
N SER A 101 -18.89 -4.77 -2.15
CA SER A 101 -17.94 -5.10 -3.22
C SER A 101 -18.28 -4.29 -4.46
N PHE A 102 -17.26 -3.77 -5.14
CA PHE A 102 -17.41 -3.01 -6.37
C PHE A 102 -16.20 -3.21 -7.28
N VAL A 103 -16.34 -2.81 -8.53
CA VAL A 103 -15.30 -2.96 -9.55
C VAL A 103 -14.90 -1.60 -10.06
N LEU A 104 -13.59 -1.37 -10.18
CA LEU A 104 -13.01 -0.18 -10.78
C LEU A 104 -12.23 -0.59 -12.04
N ARG A 105 -12.43 0.14 -13.13
CA ARG A 105 -11.77 -0.06 -14.41
C ARG A 105 -10.84 1.10 -14.67
N PHE A 106 -9.61 0.81 -15.08
CA PHE A 106 -8.55 1.78 -15.32
C PHE A 106 -7.99 1.64 -16.74
N GLU A 107 -7.23 2.62 -17.17
CA GLU A 107 -6.31 2.47 -18.32
C GLU A 107 -5.43 1.21 -18.15
N PRO A 108 -5.08 0.52 -19.24
CA PRO A 108 -4.35 -0.73 -19.17
C PRO A 108 -2.93 -0.53 -18.65
N LEU A 109 -2.60 -1.21 -17.55
CA LEU A 109 -1.22 -1.40 -17.13
C LEU A 109 -0.44 -2.23 -18.16
N PRO A 110 0.86 -1.95 -18.38
CA PRO A 110 1.73 -2.82 -19.16
C PRO A 110 1.66 -4.27 -18.67
N ARG A 111 1.61 -5.25 -19.59
CA ARG A 111 1.53 -6.68 -19.21
C ARG A 111 2.63 -7.14 -18.25
N GLY A 112 3.81 -6.53 -18.35
CA GLY A 112 4.99 -6.81 -17.53
C GLY A 112 4.97 -6.17 -16.14
N THR A 113 3.96 -5.35 -15.81
CA THR A 113 3.85 -4.70 -14.50
C THR A 113 3.86 -5.74 -13.39
N ARG A 114 4.74 -5.52 -12.41
CA ARG A 114 4.95 -6.45 -11.29
C ARG A 114 4.21 -6.02 -10.04
N SER A 115 4.07 -4.72 -9.84
CA SER A 115 3.30 -4.12 -8.77
C SER A 115 2.76 -2.76 -9.21
N PHE A 116 1.75 -2.27 -8.51
CA PHE A 116 1.22 -0.92 -8.69
C PHE A 116 0.70 -0.38 -7.35
N ASP A 117 0.54 0.93 -7.26
CA ASP A 117 -0.16 1.59 -6.17
C ASP A 117 -1.57 1.97 -6.62
N PHE A 118 -2.54 1.86 -5.73
CA PHE A 118 -3.86 2.44 -5.87
C PHE A 118 -3.89 3.79 -5.14
N ILE A 119 -4.21 4.86 -5.86
CA ILE A 119 -4.26 6.22 -5.31
C ILE A 119 -5.63 6.82 -5.62
N GLU A 120 -6.45 7.07 -4.60
CA GLU A 120 -7.78 7.67 -4.79
C GLU A 120 -7.68 9.15 -5.20
N SER A 121 -6.76 9.90 -4.60
CA SER A 121 -6.30 11.22 -5.07
C SER A 121 -5.01 11.61 -4.33
N ASP A 122 -4.42 12.73 -4.72
CA ASP A 122 -3.17 13.25 -4.14
C ASP A 122 -3.35 13.92 -2.76
N CYS A 123 -4.59 13.99 -2.25
CA CYS A 123 -4.86 14.54 -0.92
C CYS A 123 -4.31 13.63 0.19
N ALA A 124 -3.93 14.18 1.36
CA ALA A 124 -3.24 13.41 2.40
C ALA A 124 -4.07 12.24 2.96
N ASP A 125 -5.36 12.45 3.19
CA ASP A 125 -6.32 11.53 3.79
C ASP A 125 -7.07 10.65 2.79
N CYS A 126 -6.84 10.84 1.49
CA CYS A 126 -7.38 10.01 0.41
C CYS A 126 -6.86 8.58 0.51
N PHE A 127 -7.71 7.59 0.17
CA PHE A 127 -7.34 6.18 0.27
C PHE A 127 -6.14 5.84 -0.62
N LYS A 128 -5.14 5.17 -0.03
CA LYS A 128 -3.93 4.73 -0.72
C LYS A 128 -3.55 3.32 -0.28
N LEU A 129 -3.32 2.48 -1.27
CA LEU A 129 -2.80 1.13 -1.09
C LEU A 129 -1.55 1.02 -1.96
N TRP A 130 -0.45 0.59 -1.37
CA TRP A 130 0.86 0.64 -1.98
C TRP A 130 1.41 -0.76 -2.23
N GLY A 131 2.15 -0.89 -3.33
CA GLY A 131 2.87 -2.12 -3.67
C GLY A 131 1.96 -3.33 -3.83
N ILE A 132 0.79 -3.16 -4.47
CA ILE A 132 -0.13 -4.26 -4.78
C ILE A 132 0.58 -5.21 -5.74
N ASP A 133 0.91 -6.41 -5.28
CA ASP A 133 1.72 -7.38 -5.99
C ASP A 133 0.91 -8.13 -7.05
N LEU A 134 1.44 -8.16 -8.28
CA LEU A 134 0.87 -8.93 -9.38
C LEU A 134 1.63 -10.25 -9.61
N THR A 135 2.74 -10.49 -8.93
CA THR A 135 3.63 -11.64 -9.18
C THR A 135 3.19 -12.92 -8.47
N GLY A 136 2.22 -12.84 -7.56
CA GLY A 136 1.73 -13.94 -6.74
C GLY A 136 2.45 -14.07 -5.40
N ARG A 137 3.19 -13.03 -4.99
CA ARG A 137 3.74 -12.90 -3.63
C ARG A 137 2.58 -12.93 -2.63
N ARG A 138 2.77 -13.62 -1.50
CA ARG A 138 1.74 -13.78 -0.46
C ARG A 138 2.11 -13.19 0.89
N SER A 139 3.37 -12.82 1.07
CA SER A 139 3.88 -12.32 2.34
C SER A 139 5.05 -11.37 2.15
N TYR A 140 5.26 -10.55 3.18
CA TYR A 140 6.42 -9.67 3.26
C TYR A 140 7.68 -10.48 3.62
N ASP A 141 8.22 -11.20 2.66
CA ASP A 141 9.32 -12.15 2.90
C ASP A 141 10.68 -11.48 3.21
N ASP A 142 10.75 -10.14 3.14
CA ASP A 142 12.01 -9.42 2.95
C ASP A 142 12.28 -8.32 4.00
N GLY A 143 11.55 -8.26 5.12
CA GLY A 143 11.80 -7.24 6.16
C GLY A 143 13.23 -7.27 6.71
N ALA A 144 13.81 -8.45 6.84
CA ALA A 144 15.24 -8.59 7.15
C ALA A 144 16.15 -8.12 6.01
N LYS A 145 15.75 -8.25 4.74
CA LYS A 145 16.51 -7.72 3.59
C LYS A 145 16.42 -6.19 3.50
N ALA A 146 15.35 -5.58 3.97
CA ALA A 146 15.24 -4.12 4.00
C ALA A 146 16.18 -3.49 5.04
N LEU A 147 16.61 -4.24 6.05
CA LEU A 147 17.62 -3.79 6.99
C LEU A 147 19.02 -3.70 6.34
N PRO A 148 19.85 -2.72 6.74
CA PRO A 148 21.28 -2.71 6.42
C PRO A 148 21.94 -4.04 6.78
N PRO A 149 22.89 -4.58 5.98
CA PRO A 149 23.51 -5.88 6.23
C PRO A 149 24.07 -6.06 7.64
N GLN A 150 24.56 -4.98 8.25
CA GLN A 150 25.10 -4.95 9.61
C GLN A 150 24.04 -5.21 10.70
N LEU A 151 22.77 -4.89 10.40
CA LEU A 151 21.63 -5.10 11.30
C LEU A 151 20.87 -6.41 11.01
N ARG A 152 21.25 -7.16 9.96
CA ARG A 152 20.65 -8.45 9.62
C ARG A 152 21.19 -9.61 10.44
N ALA A 153 22.40 -9.47 10.98
CA ALA A 153 22.91 -10.42 11.95
C ALA A 153 22.06 -10.31 13.23
N MET A 154 21.81 -11.44 13.90
CA MET A 154 21.32 -11.37 15.28
C MET A 154 22.25 -10.45 16.07
N PRO A 155 21.72 -9.58 16.96
CA PRO A 155 22.58 -8.87 17.90
C PRO A 155 23.50 -9.90 18.52
N ALA A 156 24.81 -9.64 18.53
CA ALA A 156 25.74 -10.55 19.17
C ALA A 156 25.27 -10.77 20.61
N ASP A 157 25.06 -12.02 21.02
CA ASP A 157 24.83 -12.35 22.42
C ASP A 157 25.99 -11.76 23.22
N GLY A 158 25.68 -10.79 24.07
CA GLY A 158 26.67 -9.97 24.74
C GLY A 158 26.04 -9.19 25.89
N ALA A 159 26.87 -8.77 26.84
CA ALA A 159 26.40 -7.89 27.90
C ALA A 159 25.89 -6.59 27.27
N LEU A 160 24.66 -6.21 27.59
CA LEU A 160 24.19 -4.85 27.30
C LEU A 160 25.15 -3.86 27.98
N PRO A 161 25.41 -2.69 27.39
CA PRO A 161 26.17 -1.66 28.07
C PRO A 161 25.53 -1.38 29.43
N GLU A 162 26.37 -1.23 30.46
CA GLU A 162 25.92 -0.90 31.81
C GLU A 162 24.99 0.33 31.76
N PRO A 163 23.78 0.26 32.36
CA PRO A 163 22.87 1.38 32.37
C PRO A 163 23.53 2.60 33.02
N VAL A 164 23.70 3.68 32.26
CA VAL A 164 24.19 4.95 32.79
C VAL A 164 22.99 5.80 33.20
N MET A 165 22.86 6.05 34.51
CA MET A 165 21.90 7.00 35.06
C MET A 165 22.47 8.41 34.90
N SER A 166 22.10 9.08 33.81
CA SER A 166 22.45 10.48 33.56
C SER A 166 21.30 11.21 32.89
N THR A 167 21.19 12.50 33.17
CA THR A 167 20.29 13.40 32.44
C THR A 167 21.02 13.98 31.24
N GLY A 168 20.35 14.14 30.10
CA GLY A 168 20.93 14.81 28.96
C GLY A 168 20.07 14.72 27.71
N ARG A 169 20.65 15.13 26.58
CA ARG A 169 20.00 15.06 25.27
C ARG A 169 20.07 13.65 24.72
N SER A 170 18.92 13.12 24.35
CA SER A 170 18.77 11.88 23.63
C SER A 170 18.41 12.18 22.18
N THR A 171 19.08 11.51 21.24
CA THR A 171 18.77 11.58 19.81
C THR A 171 18.26 10.24 19.34
N VAL A 172 17.05 10.24 18.77
CA VAL A 172 16.46 9.07 18.12
C VAL A 172 16.57 9.24 16.61
N ARG A 173 17.18 8.27 15.95
CA ARG A 173 17.23 8.16 14.49
C ARG A 173 16.35 7.00 14.05
N LEU A 174 15.38 7.30 13.21
CA LEU A 174 14.44 6.36 12.64
C LEU A 174 14.78 6.15 11.16
N HIS A 175 14.67 4.90 10.70
CA HIS A 175 14.66 4.56 9.27
C HIS A 175 13.46 3.65 9.04
N LEU A 176 12.52 4.08 8.21
CA LEU A 176 11.30 3.32 7.91
C LEU A 176 11.52 2.48 6.65
N ALA A 177 11.91 1.22 6.86
CA ALA A 177 12.05 0.23 5.81
C ALA A 177 10.72 0.04 5.05
N GLY A 178 10.68 0.48 3.78
CA GLY A 178 9.47 0.42 2.94
C GLY A 178 8.66 1.71 2.88
N TRP A 179 9.10 2.78 3.56
CA TRP A 179 8.52 4.10 3.33
C TRP A 179 8.83 4.57 1.91
N GLN A 180 7.83 5.14 1.25
CA GLN A 180 7.97 5.70 -0.08
C GLN A 180 7.21 7.02 -0.21
N GLN A 181 7.61 7.82 -1.21
CA GLN A 181 6.99 9.11 -1.48
C GLN A 181 5.48 8.96 -1.71
N GLY A 182 4.70 9.75 -0.97
CA GLY A 182 3.23 9.67 -0.96
C GLY A 182 2.66 9.04 0.32
N MET A 183 3.49 8.38 1.14
CA MET A 183 3.16 8.04 2.52
C MET A 183 3.27 9.28 3.42
N THR A 184 2.60 9.24 4.57
CA THR A 184 2.65 10.33 5.56
C THR A 184 4.11 10.61 5.95
N PRO A 185 4.59 11.86 5.86
CA PRO A 185 5.97 12.20 6.22
C PRO A 185 6.13 12.47 7.71
N GLU A 186 5.06 12.76 8.44
CA GLU A 186 5.10 13.09 9.86
C GLU A 186 4.66 11.89 10.71
N TYR A 187 5.56 11.43 11.56
CA TYR A 187 5.31 10.42 12.58
C TYR A 187 5.47 11.04 13.96
N LYS A 188 4.84 10.45 14.98
CA LYS A 188 4.91 10.96 16.34
C LYS A 188 5.69 9.99 17.21
N LEU A 189 6.80 10.46 17.77
CA LEU A 189 7.47 9.79 18.87
C LEU A 189 6.85 10.27 20.18
N TYR A 190 6.20 9.36 20.89
CA TYR A 190 5.73 9.59 22.24
C TYR A 190 6.77 9.12 23.24
N VAL A 191 7.19 10.03 24.12
CA VAL A 191 8.14 9.75 25.21
C VAL A 191 7.41 9.92 26.52
N ASN A 192 7.19 8.80 27.21
CA ASN A 192 6.50 8.76 28.48
C ASN A 192 7.51 8.75 29.62
N THR A 193 7.48 9.78 30.45
CA THR A 193 8.29 9.87 31.67
C THR A 193 7.40 9.87 32.92
N LEU A 194 7.98 9.45 34.04
CA LEU A 194 7.29 9.45 35.35
C LEU A 194 6.86 10.85 35.81
N LEU A 195 7.59 11.90 35.41
CA LEU A 195 7.42 13.27 35.93
C LEU A 195 6.66 14.18 34.95
N SER A 196 6.91 14.06 33.65
CA SER A 196 6.31 14.92 32.63
C SER A 196 5.09 14.30 31.95
N GLY A 197 4.79 13.02 32.20
CA GLY A 197 3.76 12.30 31.46
C GLY A 197 4.19 12.02 30.03
N GLN A 198 3.29 12.20 29.06
CA GLN A 198 3.52 11.95 27.64
C GLN A 198 3.99 13.21 26.93
N GLU A 199 5.23 13.19 26.44
CA GLU A 199 5.80 14.22 25.58
C GLU A 199 5.68 13.76 24.11
N GLU A 200 5.27 14.67 23.22
CA GLU A 200 5.12 14.42 21.78
C GLU A 200 6.27 15.08 21.01
N HIS A 201 6.94 14.28 20.18
CA HIS A 201 7.98 14.75 19.27
C HIS A 201 7.63 14.36 17.83
N ILE A 202 7.66 15.33 16.93
CA ILE A 202 7.39 15.09 15.51
C ILE A 202 8.68 14.61 14.84
N LEU A 203 8.60 13.45 14.20
CA LEU A 203 9.60 12.88 13.32
C LEU A 203 9.16 13.14 11.88
N THR A 204 9.85 14.05 11.19
CA THR A 204 9.63 14.28 9.76
C THR A 204 10.59 13.41 8.96
N VAL A 205 10.03 12.53 8.14
CA VAL A 205 10.77 11.60 7.27
C VAL A 205 11.28 12.35 6.06
N ASP A 206 12.59 12.27 5.84
CA ASP A 206 13.24 12.71 4.62
C ASP A 206 12.83 11.78 3.45
N PRO A 207 12.19 12.31 2.40
CA PRO A 207 11.69 11.51 1.30
C PRO A 207 12.77 10.83 0.46
N GLU A 208 14.01 11.32 0.50
CA GLU A 208 15.13 10.73 -0.26
C GLU A 208 15.76 9.55 0.49
N THR A 209 15.79 9.61 1.82
CA THR A 209 16.52 8.64 2.66
C THR A 209 15.59 7.74 3.48
N ALA A 210 14.30 8.03 3.54
CA ALA A 210 13.32 7.39 4.44
C ALA A 210 13.73 7.45 5.93
N THR A 211 14.55 8.45 6.31
CA THR A 211 15.03 8.62 7.68
C THR A 211 14.43 9.84 8.37
N ALA A 212 14.32 9.78 9.69
CA ALA A 212 13.93 10.91 10.53
C ALA A 212 14.83 10.98 11.77
N GLU A 213 15.08 12.18 12.28
CA GLU A 213 15.85 12.39 13.50
C GLU A 213 15.09 13.35 14.42
N VAL A 214 15.06 13.03 15.71
CA VAL A 214 14.58 13.95 16.74
C VAL A 214 15.47 13.93 17.97
N THR A 215 15.64 15.09 18.59
CA THR A 215 16.44 15.25 19.80
C THR A 215 15.61 15.91 20.88
N PHE A 216 15.63 15.34 22.08
CA PHE A 216 14.88 15.82 23.24
C PHE A 216 15.68 15.64 24.53
N GLU A 217 15.30 16.36 25.57
CA GLU A 217 15.92 16.21 26.89
C GLU A 217 15.30 15.01 27.61
N GLN A 218 16.15 14.17 28.19
CA GLN A 218 15.74 12.99 28.93
C GLN A 218 16.34 13.02 30.33
N TYR A 219 15.45 13.00 31.33
CA TYR A 219 15.82 13.17 32.74
C TYR A 219 15.70 11.87 33.57
N GLY A 220 15.47 10.73 32.91
CA GLY A 220 15.33 9.44 33.57
C GLY A 220 14.81 8.34 32.64
N PRO A 221 14.45 7.18 33.21
CA PRO A 221 13.80 6.11 32.45
C PRO A 221 12.54 6.62 31.77
N ALA A 222 12.40 6.28 30.49
CA ALA A 222 11.25 6.64 29.69
C ALA A 222 10.82 5.44 28.84
N THR A 223 9.53 5.36 28.54
CA THR A 223 9.00 4.46 27.50
C THR A 223 8.77 5.27 26.24
N ALA A 224 9.34 4.83 25.13
CA ALA A 224 9.26 5.54 23.85
C ALA A 224 8.63 4.64 22.78
N PHE A 225 7.71 5.19 22.00
CA PHE A 225 7.10 4.49 20.86
C PHE A 225 6.73 5.47 19.74
N VAL A 226 6.81 4.99 18.50
CA VAL A 226 6.47 5.76 17.29
C VAL A 226 5.10 5.32 16.80
N VAL A 227 4.25 6.28 16.44
CA VAL A 227 2.97 6.05 15.72
C VAL A 227 2.87 6.90 14.47
#